data_AF-X0VFE7-F1
#
_entry.id   AF-X0VFE7-F1
#
_cell.length_a   1.000
_cell.length_b   1.000
_cell.length_c   1.000
_cell.angle_alpha   90.00
_cell.angle_beta   90.00
_cell.angle_gamma   90.00
#
_symmetry.space_group_name_H-M   'P 1'
#
loop_
_entity.id
_entity.type
_entity.pdbx_description
1 polymer ?
#
loop_
_entity_poly.entity_id
_entity_poly.type
_entity_poly.pdbx_seq_one_letter_code
_entity_poly.pdbx_strand_id
1 'polypeptide(L)'
;FPLPEAMVERELGVMIEEALTRMRYSGLDPKRVGIEETKLKEKYRPSAERKVKSTLILEKIAKQENIKVNEQEIEKRTEEIALSTGQTKKDLRDFFNKERSHLAGLREEIRLKKALELIVKEARVKEVKIKERRKKR
;
A
#
# COMPACT_ATOMS: atom_id res chain seq x y z
N PHE A 1 14.24 6.43 13.95
CA PHE A 1 13.78 7.79 13.66
C PHE A 1 12.33 7.92 14.12
N PRO A 2 11.94 9.06 14.70
CA PRO A 2 10.56 9.32 15.09
C PRO A 2 9.65 9.40 13.85
N LEU A 3 8.40 8.95 13.96
CA LEU A 3 7.42 9.01 12.89
C LEU A 3 6.54 10.26 13.02
N PRO A 4 6.18 10.94 11.92
CA PRO A 4 5.21 12.03 11.97
C PRO A 4 3.82 11.51 12.38
N GLU A 5 3.29 12.00 13.50
CA GLU A 5 2.01 11.52 14.05
C GLU A 5 0.85 11.67 13.07
N ALA A 6 0.79 12.78 12.35
CA ALA A 6 -0.22 13.01 11.31
C ALA A 6 -0.21 11.95 10.20
N MET A 7 0.97 11.40 9.85
CA MET A 7 1.06 10.32 8.86
C MET A 7 0.58 9.00 9.44
N VAL A 8 0.89 8.72 10.71
CA VAL A 8 0.44 7.52 11.42
C VAL A 8 -1.08 7.52 11.57
N GLU A 9 -1.66 8.63 12.01
CA GLU A 9 -3.12 8.79 12.17
C GLU A 9 -3.84 8.68 10.82
N ARG A 10 -3.28 9.25 9.75
CA ARG A 10 -3.84 9.10 8.40
C ARG A 10 -3.85 7.65 7.94
N GLU A 11 -2.71 6.96 8.10
CA GLU A 11 -2.60 5.54 7.72
C GLU A 11 -3.52 4.66 8.59
N LEU A 12 -3.64 4.98 9.87
CA LEU A 12 -4.53 4.30 10.80
C LEU A 12 -6.00 4.43 10.36
N GLY A 13 -6.43 5.63 9.97
CA GLY A 13 -7.76 5.87 9.42
C GLY A 13 -8.04 5.03 8.17
N VAL A 14 -7.09 4.97 7.23
CA VAL A 14 -7.19 4.15 6.01
C VAL A 14 -7.34 2.67 6.37
N MET A 15 -6.49 2.13 7.26
CA MET A 15 -6.54 0.73 7.66
C MET A 15 -7.87 0.36 8.35
N ILE A 16 -8.41 1.27 9.17
CA ILE A 16 -9.70 1.07 9.85
C ILE A 16 -10.83 1.08 8.83
N GLU A 17 -10.89 2.06 7.93
CA GLU A 17 -11.92 2.13 6.89
C GLU A 17 -11.92 0.90 5.98
N GLU A 18 -10.74 0.43 5.59
CA GLU A 18 -10.61 -0.83 4.85
C GLU A 18 -11.14 -2.04 5.64
N ALA A 19 -10.85 -2.10 6.95
CA ALA A 19 -11.35 -3.17 7.80
C ALA A 19 -12.88 -3.13 7.93
N LEU A 20 -13.45 -1.96 8.18
CA LEU A 20 -14.90 -1.76 8.27
C LEU A 20 -15.59 -2.09 6.94
N THR A 21 -14.99 -1.69 5.83
CA THR A 21 -15.48 -1.99 4.49
C THR A 21 -15.51 -3.49 4.23
N ARG A 22 -14.42 -4.22 4.52
CA ARG A 22 -14.38 -5.70 4.41
C ARG A 22 -15.44 -6.38 5.29
N MET A 23 -15.67 -5.86 6.49
CA MET A 23 -16.72 -6.38 7.38
C MET A 23 -18.12 -6.20 6.77
N ARG A 24 -18.43 -5.01 6.24
CA ARG A 24 -19.70 -4.72 5.58
C ARG A 24 -19.94 -5.63 4.38
N TYR A 25 -18.91 -5.86 3.56
CA TYR A 25 -18.98 -6.81 2.45
C TYR A 25 -19.22 -8.26 2.90
N SER A 26 -18.81 -8.60 4.13
CA SER A 26 -19.08 -9.92 4.73
C SER A 26 -20.44 -10.00 5.41
N GLY A 27 -21.29 -8.97 5.27
CA GLY A 27 -22.62 -8.90 5.91
C GLY A 27 -22.59 -8.52 7.40
N LEU A 28 -21.43 -8.15 7.95
CA LEU A 28 -21.30 -7.71 9.34
C LEU A 28 -21.39 -6.18 9.42
N ASP A 29 -22.33 -5.67 10.22
CA ASP A 29 -22.40 -4.24 10.53
C ASP A 29 -21.56 -3.95 11.79
N PRO A 30 -20.44 -3.20 11.68
CA PRO A 30 -19.56 -2.88 12.80
C PRO A 30 -20.27 -2.24 13.99
N LYS A 31 -21.34 -1.46 13.74
CA LYS A 31 -22.14 -0.84 14.81
C LYS A 31 -22.96 -1.86 15.58
N ARG A 32 -23.41 -2.95 14.92
CA ARG A 32 -24.20 -4.03 15.55
C ARG A 32 -23.34 -5.01 16.34
N VAL A 33 -22.08 -5.20 15.97
CA VAL A 33 -21.13 -6.05 16.70
C VAL A 33 -20.40 -5.32 17.83
N GLY A 34 -20.76 -4.06 18.13
CA GLY A 34 -20.21 -3.31 19.26
C GLY A 34 -18.71 -3.04 19.14
N ILE A 35 -18.19 -2.91 17.91
CA ILE A 35 -16.78 -2.61 17.72
C ILE A 35 -16.51 -1.14 18.05
N GLU A 36 -15.73 -0.93 19.11
CA GLU A 36 -15.26 0.40 19.48
C GLU A 36 -14.10 0.84 18.58
N GLU A 37 -14.21 2.04 18.02
CA GLU A 37 -13.19 2.63 17.17
C GLU A 37 -11.83 2.75 17.89
N THR A 38 -11.83 3.02 19.20
CA THR A 38 -10.63 3.08 20.04
C THR A 38 -9.87 1.76 20.06
N LYS A 39 -10.56 0.64 20.23
CA LYS A 39 -9.94 -0.71 20.19
C LYS A 39 -9.40 -1.05 18.81
N LEU A 40 -10.06 -0.61 17.74
CA LEU A 40 -9.51 -0.75 16.39
C LEU A 40 -8.24 0.08 16.23
N LYS A 41 -8.24 1.34 16.68
CA LYS A 41 -7.06 2.21 16.64
C LYS A 41 -5.87 1.57 17.35
N GLU A 42 -6.05 1.09 18.57
CA GLU A 42 -4.99 0.40 19.33
C GLU A 42 -4.46 -0.84 18.60
N LYS A 43 -5.37 -1.64 18.03
CA LYS A 43 -5.02 -2.86 17.29
C LYS A 43 -4.23 -2.57 16.01
N TYR A 44 -4.62 -1.55 15.26
CA TYR A 44 -4.04 -1.24 13.95
C TYR A 44 -2.83 -0.30 14.01
N ARG A 45 -2.69 0.49 15.08
CA ARG A 45 -1.59 1.47 15.23
C ARG A 45 -0.19 0.87 15.02
N PRO A 46 0.19 -0.30 15.60
CA PRO A 46 1.50 -0.88 15.35
C PRO A 46 1.75 -1.22 13.87
N SER A 47 0.70 -1.61 13.15
CA SER A 47 0.79 -1.89 11.71
C SER A 47 0.88 -0.60 10.89
N ALA A 48 0.12 0.43 11.25
CA ALA A 48 0.17 1.75 10.64
C ALA A 48 1.57 2.38 10.79
N GLU A 49 2.14 2.35 12.01
CA GLU A 49 3.50 2.81 12.27
C GLU A 49 4.53 2.08 11.41
N ARG A 50 4.44 0.75 11.32
CA ARG A 50 5.33 -0.04 10.46
C ARG A 50 5.19 0.35 8.99
N LYS A 51 3.98 0.54 8.50
CA LYS A 51 3.73 0.93 7.10
C LYS A 51 4.27 2.33 6.82
N VAL A 52 3.97 3.31 7.66
CA VAL A 52 4.52 4.69 7.54
C VAL A 52 6.05 4.67 7.58
N LYS A 53 6.64 3.91 8.50
CA LYS A 53 8.10 3.75 8.58
C LYS A 53 8.68 3.19 7.30
N SER A 54 8.11 2.11 6.76
CA SER A 54 8.55 1.51 5.50
C SER A 54 8.41 2.46 4.33
N THR A 55 7.29 3.17 4.21
CA THR A 55 7.08 4.18 3.17
C THR A 55 8.13 5.27 3.23
N LEU A 56 8.41 5.85 4.41
CA LEU A 56 9.43 6.89 4.58
C LEU A 56 10.84 6.41 4.23
N ILE A 57 11.16 5.15 4.53
CA ILE A 57 12.44 4.53 4.14
C ILE A 57 12.52 4.41 2.62
N LEU A 58 11.49 3.86 1.97
CA LEU A 58 11.44 3.71 0.52
C LEU A 58 11.49 5.06 -0.19
N GLU A 59 10.78 6.07 0.31
CA GLU A 59 10.84 7.44 -0.21
C GLU A 59 12.26 8.01 -0.12
N LYS A 60 12.95 7.78 1.00
CA LYS A 60 14.31 8.27 1.20
C LYS A 60 15.28 7.60 0.22
N ILE A 61 15.17 6.30 0.03
CA ILE A 61 15.96 5.53 -0.94
C ILE A 61 15.66 6.02 -2.36
N ALA A 62 14.39 6.17 -2.72
CA ALA A 62 13.99 6.67 -4.03
C ALA A 62 14.57 8.07 -4.33
N LYS A 63 14.62 8.94 -3.32
CA LYS A 63 15.23 10.27 -3.43
C LYS A 63 16.75 10.19 -3.56
N GLN A 64 17.42 9.34 -2.78
CA GLN A 64 18.88 9.17 -2.82
C GLN A 64 19.35 8.60 -4.16
N GLU A 65 18.63 7.61 -4.68
CA GLU A 65 18.95 6.94 -5.95
C GLU A 65 18.37 7.68 -7.17
N ASN A 66 17.78 8.87 -6.96
CA ASN A 66 17.19 9.71 -7.98
C ASN A 66 16.19 8.96 -8.89
N ILE A 67 15.34 8.13 -8.28
CA ILE A 67 14.35 7.33 -8.99
C ILE A 67 13.29 8.26 -9.60
N LYS A 68 13.32 8.32 -10.93
CA LYS A 68 12.33 9.03 -11.74
C LYS A 68 11.28 8.08 -12.28
N VAL A 69 10.07 8.59 -12.46
CA VAL A 69 8.96 7.90 -13.09
C VAL A 69 8.67 8.60 -14.40
N ASN A 70 8.74 7.84 -15.50
CA ASN A 70 8.45 8.37 -16.83
C ASN A 70 6.98 8.12 -17.22
N GLU A 71 6.55 8.70 -18.35
CA GLU A 71 5.15 8.57 -18.80
C GLU A 71 4.80 7.15 -19.24
N GLN A 72 5.75 6.41 -19.82
CA GLN A 72 5.53 5.01 -20.23
C GLN A 72 5.24 4.11 -19.03
N GLU A 73 5.90 4.34 -17.90
CA GLU A 73 5.67 3.61 -16.65
C GLU A 73 4.29 3.93 -16.06
N ILE A 74 3.85 5.18 -16.17
CA ILE A 74 2.50 5.61 -15.76
C ILE A 74 1.46 4.95 -16.64
N GLU A 75 1.66 4.96 -17.96
CA GLU A 75 0.77 4.32 -18.92
C GLU A 75 0.66 2.82 -18.63
N LYS A 76 1.79 2.12 -18.55
CA LYS A 76 1.85 0.69 -18.20
C LYS A 76 1.11 0.39 -16.89
N ARG A 77 1.34 1.18 -15.83
CA ARG A 77 0.65 0.98 -14.55
C ARG A 77 -0.85 1.21 -14.68
N THR A 78 -1.27 2.19 -15.47
CA THR A 78 -2.68 2.45 -15.77
C THR A 78 -3.30 1.25 -16.49
N GLU A 79 -2.58 0.61 -17.42
CA GLU A 79 -3.04 -0.60 -18.09
C GLU A 79 -3.19 -1.78 -17.12
N GLU A 80 -2.23 -1.98 -16.23
CA GLU A 80 -2.29 -3.02 -15.18
C GLU A 80 -3.53 -2.84 -14.30
N ILE A 81 -3.82 -1.59 -13.90
CA ILE A 81 -5.00 -1.27 -13.10
C ILE A 81 -6.27 -1.58 -13.90
N ALA A 82 -6.35 -1.13 -15.17
CA ALA A 82 -7.49 -1.38 -16.06
C ALA A 82 -7.82 -2.87 -16.15
N LEU A 83 -6.80 -3.71 -16.36
CA LEU A 83 -6.96 -5.16 -16.43
C LEU A 83 -7.44 -5.75 -15.10
N SER A 84 -6.93 -5.25 -13.97
CA SER A 84 -7.28 -5.77 -12.64
C SER A 84 -8.68 -5.35 -12.16
N THR A 85 -9.16 -4.18 -12.55
CA THR A 85 -10.45 -3.63 -12.10
C THR A 85 -11.58 -3.85 -13.12
N GLY A 86 -11.25 -4.33 -14.33
CA GLY A 86 -12.21 -4.49 -15.43
C GLY A 86 -12.68 -3.16 -16.03
N GLN A 87 -11.98 -2.06 -15.74
CA GLN A 87 -12.29 -0.73 -16.27
C GLN A 87 -11.55 -0.48 -17.59
N THR A 88 -12.06 0.44 -18.41
CA THR A 88 -11.36 0.80 -19.65
C THR A 88 -10.16 1.71 -19.34
N LYS A 89 -9.11 1.63 -20.17
CA LYS A 89 -7.95 2.53 -20.07
C LYS A 89 -8.35 4.00 -20.15
N LYS A 90 -9.38 4.30 -20.94
CA LYS A 90 -9.89 5.67 -21.14
C LYS A 90 -10.46 6.23 -19.83
N ASP A 91 -11.34 5.49 -19.18
CA ASP A 91 -11.98 5.94 -17.93
C ASP A 91 -10.96 6.16 -16.81
N LEU A 92 -9.95 5.28 -16.71
CA LEU A 92 -8.87 5.44 -15.74
C LEU A 92 -7.96 6.63 -16.07
N ARG A 93 -7.66 6.85 -17.35
CA ARG A 93 -6.88 8.01 -17.78
C ARG A 93 -7.61 9.31 -17.45
N ASP A 94 -8.92 9.35 -17.69
CA ASP A 94 -9.76 10.50 -17.33
C ASP A 94 -9.79 10.70 -15.81
N PHE A 95 -9.89 9.61 -15.03
CA PHE A 95 -9.81 9.66 -13.56
C PHE A 95 -8.48 10.26 -13.05
N PHE A 96 -7.34 9.80 -13.58
CA PHE A 96 -6.02 10.31 -13.19
C PHE A 96 -5.76 11.74 -13.68
N ASN A 97 -6.35 12.14 -14.81
CA ASN A 97 -6.23 13.50 -15.34
C ASN A 97 -7.18 14.50 -14.66
N LYS A 98 -8.31 14.04 -14.11
CA LYS A 98 -9.31 14.89 -13.47
C LYS A 98 -8.75 15.64 -12.26
N GLU A 99 -7.87 15.00 -11.50
CA GLU A 99 -7.20 15.63 -10.37
C GLU A 99 -5.69 15.39 -10.38
N ARG A 100 -4.93 16.48 -10.21
CA ARG A 100 -3.46 16.41 -10.11
C ARG A 100 -2.99 15.52 -8.94
N SER A 101 -3.80 15.43 -7.89
CA SER A 101 -3.60 14.56 -6.72
C SER A 101 -3.55 13.08 -7.11
N HIS A 102 -4.44 12.62 -8.00
CA HIS A 102 -4.52 11.24 -8.43
C HIS A 102 -3.28 10.83 -9.23
N LEU A 103 -2.87 11.66 -10.19
CA LEU A 103 -1.66 11.41 -10.97
C LEU A 103 -0.39 11.48 -10.11
N ALA A 104 -0.34 12.38 -9.12
CA ALA A 104 0.76 12.44 -8.16
C ALA A 104 0.83 11.17 -7.29
N GLY A 105 -0.31 10.67 -6.82
CA GLY A 105 -0.39 9.41 -6.07
C GLY A 105 0.11 8.22 -6.88
N LEU A 106 -0.33 8.09 -8.13
CA LEU A 106 0.11 7.03 -9.03
C LEU A 106 1.62 7.07 -9.28
N ARG A 107 2.18 8.27 -9.51
CA ARG A 107 3.63 8.45 -9.66
C ARG A 107 4.39 8.04 -8.41
N GLU A 108 3.89 8.40 -7.23
CA GLU A 108 4.55 8.05 -5.97
C GLU A 108 4.51 6.54 -5.73
N GLU A 109 3.38 5.89 -6.02
CA GLU A 109 3.27 4.42 -5.93
C GLU A 109 4.29 3.72 -6.84
N ILE A 110 4.41 4.15 -8.11
CA ILE A 110 5.39 3.61 -9.05
C ILE A 110 6.82 3.83 -8.53
N ARG A 111 7.10 5.03 -8.00
CA ARG A 111 8.42 5.36 -7.44
C ARG A 111 8.79 4.45 -6.27
N LEU A 112 7.87 4.24 -5.32
CA LEU A 112 8.11 3.38 -4.16
C LEU A 112 8.29 1.92 -4.57
N LYS A 113 7.52 1.45 -5.55
CA LYS A 113 7.69 0.11 -6.13
C LYS A 113 9.08 -0.07 -6.73
N LYS A 114 9.57 0.90 -7.51
CA LYS A 114 10.93 0.88 -8.08
C LYS A 114 12.02 0.90 -7.00
N ALA A 115 11.83 1.67 -5.93
CA ALA A 115 12.75 1.67 -4.79
C ALA A 115 12.81 0.30 -4.12
N LEU A 116 11.65 -0.36 -3.95
CA LEU A 116 11.59 -1.72 -3.42
C LEU A 116 12.27 -2.73 -4.35
N GLU A 117 12.03 -2.66 -5.66
CA GLU A 117 12.67 -3.52 -6.67
C GLU A 117 14.20 -3.37 -6.64
N LEU A 118 14.71 -2.15 -6.48
CA LEU A 118 16.13 -1.89 -6.33
C LEU A 118 16.70 -2.56 -5.07
N ILE A 119 16.02 -2.41 -3.92
CA ILE A 119 16.43 -3.06 -2.66
C ILE A 119 16.48 -4.57 -2.82
N VAL A 120 15.46 -5.17 -3.46
CA VAL A 120 15.40 -6.61 -3.68
C VAL A 120 16.51 -7.08 -4.62
N LYS A 121 16.83 -6.30 -5.65
CA LYS A 121 17.91 -6.60 -6.59
C LYS A 121 19.30 -6.60 -5.93
N GLU A 122 19.53 -5.67 -5.02
CA GLU A 122 20.79 -5.56 -4.26
C GLU A 122 20.83 -6.49 -3.02
N ALA A 123 19.68 -7.03 -2.63
CA ALA A 123 19.58 -7.90 -1.46
C ALA A 123 20.25 -9.25 -1.71
N ARG A 124 21.03 -9.71 -0.73
CA ARG A 124 21.55 -11.09 -0.70
C ARG A 124 20.44 -12.05 -0.30
N VAL A 125 19.72 -12.57 -1.30
CA VAL A 125 18.66 -13.56 -1.10
C VAL A 125 19.26 -14.95 -0.85
N LYS A 126 18.84 -15.61 0.23
CA LYS A 126 19.14 -17.03 0.48
C LYS A 126 17.86 -17.84 0.30
N GLU A 127 17.82 -18.70 -0.70
CA GLU A 127 16.72 -19.65 -0.86
C GLU A 127 16.81 -20.74 0.22
N VAL A 128 15.77 -20.86 1.04
CA VAL A 128 15.70 -21.89 2.07
C VAL A 128 14.66 -22.91 1.64
N LYS A 129 15.08 -24.16 1.39
CA LYS A 129 14.14 -25.26 1.15
C LYS A 129 13.30 -25.45 2.41
N ILE A 130 11.98 -25.28 2.29
CA ILE A 130 11.03 -25.54 3.36
C ILE A 130 11.13 -27.03 3.69
N LYS A 131 11.74 -27.38 4.83
CA LYS A 131 11.65 -28.74 5.37
C LYS A 131 10.20 -28.98 5.72
N GLU A 132 9.58 -29.96 5.06
CA GLU A 132 8.22 -30.40 5.36
C GLU A 132 8.05 -30.53 6.88
N ARG A 133 7.15 -29.71 7.44
CA ARG A 133 6.70 -29.90 8.82
C ARG A 133 6.05 -31.27 8.86
N ARG A 134 6.74 -32.25 9.45
CA ARG A 134 6.17 -33.56 9.81
C ARG A 134 4.87 -33.30 10.55
N LYS A 135 3.74 -33.63 9.92
CA LYS A 135 2.44 -33.76 10.59
C LYS A 135 2.63 -34.81 11.70
N LYS A 136 2.72 -34.38 12.96
CA LYS A 136 2.47 -35.28 14.07
C LYS A 136 0.99 -35.64 14.00
N ARG A 137 0.73 -36.91 13.69
CA ARG A 137 -0.57 -37.57 13.88
C ARG A 137 -0.91 -37.61 15.37
#